data_AF-A0A7G7KRV2-F1
#
_entry.id   AF-A0A7G7KRV2-F1
#
_cell.length_a   1.000
_cell.length_b   1.000
_cell.length_c   1.000
_cell.angle_alpha   90.00
_cell.angle_beta   90.00
_cell.angle_gamma   90.00
#
_symmetry.space_group_name_H-M   'P 1'
#
loop_
_entity.id
_entity.type
_entity.pdbx_description
1 polymer ?
#
loop_
_entity_poly.entity_id
_entity_poly.type
_entity_poly.pdbx_seq_one_letter_code
_entity_poly.pdbx_strand_id
1 'polypeptide(L)'
;MERWRSCPALAEKDEAFLTAVADYLAQLDALSEQQRRCLALFKAAELVNALIQIKERREAEDRVGPELAQRSFALVRAVIRNRSLPYAGSESDCLRDPQLTAVIDEGCRLFHLGKTNQELYQQALALSAAQCLALQDELGPALDQYLQGTGLAVPETLVAAVRASFIDAYRS
;
A
#
# COMPACT_ATOMS: atom_id res chain seq x y z
N MET A 1 -23.31 9.86 7.39
CA MET A 1 -22.66 8.64 6.86
C MET A 1 -21.33 9.09 6.30
N GLU A 2 -20.23 8.48 6.73
CA GLU A 2 -18.89 8.91 6.30
C GLU A 2 -18.72 8.61 4.80
N ARG A 3 -18.28 9.61 4.02
CA ARG A 3 -18.26 9.56 2.54
C ARG A 3 -17.41 8.40 2.00
N TRP A 4 -16.39 7.99 2.74
CA TRP A 4 -15.52 6.88 2.35
C TRP A 4 -16.23 5.51 2.31
N ARG A 5 -17.32 5.32 3.08
CA ARG A 5 -18.06 4.05 3.11
C ARG A 5 -18.74 3.70 1.79
N SER A 6 -18.99 4.71 0.94
CA SER A 6 -19.61 4.52 -0.37
C SER A 6 -18.62 4.32 -1.51
N CYS A 7 -17.31 4.21 -1.26
CA CYS A 7 -16.36 3.99 -2.34
C CYS A 7 -16.51 2.58 -2.95
N PRO A 8 -16.28 2.42 -4.27
CA PRO A 8 -16.46 1.14 -4.96
C PRO A 8 -15.72 -0.03 -4.31
N ALA A 9 -14.50 0.20 -3.79
CA ALA A 9 -13.68 -0.83 -3.18
C ALA A 9 -14.27 -1.44 -1.90
N LEU A 10 -15.23 -0.76 -1.26
CA LEU A 10 -15.82 -1.15 0.02
C LEU A 10 -17.28 -1.60 -0.07
N ALA A 11 -17.90 -1.53 -1.26
CA ALA A 11 -19.34 -1.78 -1.43
C ALA A 11 -19.82 -3.16 -0.94
N GLU A 12 -18.96 -4.19 -1.01
CA GLU A 12 -19.27 -5.57 -0.63
C GLU A 12 -18.62 -6.00 0.71
N LYS A 13 -18.09 -5.06 1.50
CA LYS A 13 -17.43 -5.37 2.78
C LYS A 13 -18.44 -5.43 3.92
N ASP A 14 -18.19 -6.34 4.86
CA ASP A 14 -19.02 -6.48 6.06
C ASP A 14 -18.73 -5.37 7.10
N GLU A 15 -19.65 -5.20 8.06
CA GLU A 15 -19.55 -4.16 9.09
C GLU A 15 -18.31 -4.32 9.99
N ALA A 16 -17.82 -5.54 10.20
CA ALA A 16 -16.61 -5.77 10.99
C ALA A 16 -15.36 -5.23 10.28
N PHE A 17 -15.26 -5.47 8.97
CA PHE A 17 -14.22 -4.90 8.12
C PHE A 17 -14.32 -3.37 8.10
N LEU A 18 -15.51 -2.81 7.91
CA LEU A 18 -15.71 -1.36 7.87
C LEU A 18 -15.37 -0.71 9.22
N THR A 19 -15.68 -1.37 10.34
CA THR A 19 -15.28 -0.91 11.68
C THR A 19 -13.76 -0.88 11.81
N ALA A 20 -13.06 -1.94 11.39
CA ALA A 20 -11.60 -1.96 11.40
C ALA A 20 -11.00 -0.87 10.51
N VAL A 21 -11.59 -0.58 9.34
CA VAL A 21 -11.17 0.54 8.49
C VAL A 21 -11.30 1.87 9.23
N ALA A 22 -12.44 2.12 9.91
CA ALA A 22 -12.65 3.34 10.68
C ALA A 22 -11.63 3.50 11.82
N ASP A 23 -11.31 2.41 12.53
CA ASP A 23 -10.32 2.42 13.62
C ASP A 23 -8.91 2.76 13.11
N TYR A 24 -8.53 2.25 11.92
CA TYR A 24 -7.26 2.59 11.30
C TYR A 24 -7.25 4.01 10.72
N LEU A 25 -8.37 4.49 10.16
CA LEU A 25 -8.49 5.86 9.68
C LEU A 25 -8.23 6.87 10.81
N ALA A 26 -8.79 6.64 12.00
CA ALA A 26 -8.55 7.49 13.16
C ALA A 26 -7.06 7.56 13.55
N GLN A 27 -6.32 6.46 13.41
CA GLN A 27 -4.87 6.42 13.65
C GLN A 27 -4.09 7.17 12.57
N LEU A 28 -4.49 6.99 11.30
CA LEU A 28 -3.87 7.66 10.16
C LEU A 28 -4.16 9.17 10.15
N ASP A 29 -5.27 9.59 10.75
CA ASP A 29 -5.63 10.99 10.85
C ASP A 29 -4.67 11.82 11.71
N ALA A 30 -4.00 11.17 12.66
CA ALA A 30 -2.99 11.79 13.50
C ALA A 30 -1.65 12.05 12.77
N LEU A 31 -1.47 11.52 11.56
CA LEU A 31 -0.24 11.73 10.79
C LEU A 31 -0.19 13.15 10.21
N SER A 32 0.95 13.81 10.40
CA SER A 32 1.31 15.04 9.70
C SER A 32 1.37 14.84 8.19
N GLU A 33 1.27 15.94 7.44
CA GLU A 33 1.37 15.92 5.98
C GLU A 33 2.67 15.26 5.49
N GLN A 34 3.80 15.56 6.13
CA GLN A 34 5.08 14.93 5.77
C GLN A 34 5.06 13.42 6.02
N GLN A 35 4.49 12.98 7.14
CA GLN A 35 4.35 11.54 7.44
C GLN A 35 3.42 10.87 6.40
N ARG A 36 2.30 11.49 6.04
CA ARG A 36 1.40 10.97 4.99
C ARG A 36 2.09 10.84 3.65
N ARG A 37 2.86 11.84 3.21
CA ARG A 37 3.64 11.75 1.96
C ARG A 37 4.65 10.59 1.99
N CYS A 38 5.36 10.40 3.09
CA CYS A 38 6.30 9.29 3.22
C CYS A 38 5.59 7.92 3.28
N LEU A 39 4.47 7.84 3.98
CA LEU A 39 3.64 6.63 4.00
C LEU A 39 3.05 6.33 2.61
N ALA A 40 2.62 7.33 1.85
CA ALA A 40 2.12 7.18 0.49
C ALA A 40 3.19 6.64 -0.45
N LEU A 41 4.43 7.11 -0.34
CA LEU A 41 5.55 6.60 -1.13
C LEU A 41 5.89 5.13 -0.79
N PHE A 42 5.87 4.78 0.51
CA PHE A 42 5.96 3.38 0.92
C PHE A 42 4.78 2.55 0.37
N LYS A 43 3.56 3.07 0.50
CA LYS A 43 2.34 2.39 0.09
C LYS A 43 2.31 2.14 -1.42
N ALA A 44 2.75 3.09 -2.23
CA ALA A 44 2.88 2.92 -3.67
C ALA A 44 3.78 1.71 -4.02
N ALA A 45 4.95 1.60 -3.38
CA ALA A 45 5.84 0.47 -3.56
C ALA A 45 5.18 -0.86 -3.13
N GLU A 46 4.47 -0.85 -2.00
CA GLU A 46 3.74 -2.01 -1.49
C GLU A 46 2.63 -2.45 -2.48
N LEU A 47 1.84 -1.52 -3.00
CA LEU A 47 0.72 -1.79 -3.91
C LEU A 47 1.19 -2.36 -5.25
N VAL A 48 2.24 -1.77 -5.84
CA VAL A 48 2.87 -2.30 -7.06
C VAL A 48 3.35 -3.73 -6.82
N ASN A 49 4.08 -3.95 -5.73
CA ASN A 49 4.56 -5.28 -5.39
C ASN A 49 3.40 -6.26 -5.15
N ALA A 50 2.38 -5.87 -4.39
CA ALA A 50 1.24 -6.72 -4.07
C ALA A 50 0.52 -7.17 -5.35
N LEU A 51 0.29 -6.25 -6.29
CA LEU A 51 -0.38 -6.57 -7.54
C LEU A 51 0.47 -7.51 -8.41
N ILE A 52 1.78 -7.30 -8.47
CA ILE A 52 2.71 -8.25 -9.13
C ILE A 52 2.57 -9.64 -8.51
N GLN A 53 2.70 -9.76 -7.18
CA GLN A 53 2.61 -11.06 -6.50
C GLN A 53 1.26 -11.75 -6.73
N ILE A 54 0.16 -10.98 -6.78
CA ILE A 54 -1.17 -11.51 -7.07
C ILE A 54 -1.23 -12.06 -8.51
N LYS A 55 -0.74 -11.31 -9.49
CA LYS A 55 -0.73 -11.71 -10.90
C LYS A 55 0.14 -12.94 -11.14
N GLU A 56 1.34 -12.98 -10.57
CA GLU A 56 2.23 -14.15 -10.65
C GLU A 56 1.58 -15.40 -10.04
N ARG A 57 1.05 -15.28 -8.81
CA ARG A 57 0.42 -16.41 -8.11
C ARG A 57 -0.84 -16.93 -8.83
N ARG A 58 -1.57 -16.06 -9.52
CA ARG A 58 -2.78 -16.43 -10.27
C ARG A 58 -2.49 -16.85 -11.71
N GLU A 59 -1.23 -16.84 -12.13
CA GLU A 59 -0.84 -17.09 -13.52
C GLU A 59 -1.61 -16.21 -14.52
N ALA A 60 -1.82 -14.94 -14.16
CA ALA A 60 -2.55 -14.01 -15.01
C ALA A 60 -1.86 -13.85 -16.38
N GLU A 61 -2.66 -13.62 -17.42
CA GLU A 61 -2.16 -13.46 -18.80
C GLU A 61 -1.15 -12.30 -18.93
N ASP A 62 -1.35 -11.25 -18.12
CA ASP A 62 -0.52 -10.04 -18.09
C ASP A 62 0.49 -10.03 -16.94
N ARG A 63 0.89 -11.21 -16.45
CA ARG A 63 1.97 -11.34 -15.45
C ARG A 63 3.29 -10.79 -15.98
N VAL A 64 4.12 -10.26 -15.09
CA VAL A 64 5.37 -9.55 -15.44
C VAL A 64 6.60 -10.44 -15.43
N GLY A 65 6.45 -11.66 -14.92
CA GLY A 65 7.49 -12.67 -14.83
C GLY A 65 8.25 -12.63 -13.49
N PRO A 66 8.96 -13.73 -13.19
CA PRO A 66 9.58 -13.95 -11.89
C PRO A 66 10.71 -12.96 -11.58
N GLU A 67 11.42 -12.46 -12.61
CA GLU A 67 12.53 -11.52 -12.40
C GLU A 67 12.04 -10.18 -11.82
N LEU A 68 11.04 -9.57 -12.46
CA LEU A 68 10.48 -8.30 -11.97
C LEU A 68 9.80 -8.50 -10.61
N ALA A 69 9.09 -9.62 -10.42
CA ALA A 69 8.48 -9.98 -9.14
C ALA A 69 9.50 -10.10 -8.01
N GLN A 70 10.63 -10.76 -8.25
CA GLN A 70 11.70 -10.89 -7.26
C GLN A 70 12.35 -9.54 -6.95
N ARG A 71 12.64 -8.72 -7.97
CA ARG A 71 13.26 -7.40 -7.80
C ARG A 71 12.34 -6.45 -7.02
N SER A 72 11.06 -6.39 -7.39
CA SER A 72 10.03 -5.62 -6.67
C SER A 72 9.93 -6.05 -5.20
N PHE A 73 9.89 -7.36 -4.94
CA PHE A 73 9.81 -7.87 -3.58
C PHE A 73 11.06 -7.56 -2.75
N ALA A 74 12.25 -7.74 -3.32
CA ALA A 74 13.51 -7.41 -2.66
C ALA A 74 13.59 -5.93 -2.29
N LEU A 75 13.08 -5.07 -3.18
CA LEU A 75 13.02 -3.63 -3.02
C LEU A 75 12.13 -3.24 -1.83
N VAL A 76 10.88 -3.70 -1.78
CA VAL A 76 9.96 -3.43 -0.65
C VAL A 76 10.54 -3.95 0.67
N ARG A 77 11.16 -5.15 0.66
CA ARG A 77 11.82 -5.69 1.86
C ARG A 77 13.01 -4.84 2.33
N ALA A 78 13.76 -4.24 1.41
CA ALA A 78 14.85 -3.34 1.77
C ALA A 78 14.32 -2.08 2.45
N VAL A 79 13.22 -1.50 1.95
CA VAL A 79 12.56 -0.34 2.57
C VAL A 79 12.11 -0.63 3.99
N ILE A 80 11.40 -1.74 4.18
CA ILE A 80 10.92 -2.16 5.51
C ILE A 80 12.11 -2.35 6.46
N ARG A 81 13.18 -3.01 6.00
CA ARG A 81 14.34 -3.30 6.85
C ARG A 81 15.13 -2.05 7.21
N ASN A 82 15.40 -1.20 6.23
CA ASN A 82 16.29 -0.05 6.38
C ASN A 82 15.55 1.20 6.89
N ARG A 83 14.21 1.17 6.85
CA ARG A 83 13.31 2.31 7.12
C ARG A 83 13.69 3.51 6.27
N SER A 84 14.00 3.26 5.01
CA SER A 84 14.43 4.27 4.06
C SER A 84 13.83 4.06 2.68
N LEU A 85 13.55 5.16 1.99
CA LEU A 85 13.01 5.18 0.63
C LEU A 85 14.11 5.69 -0.31
N PRO A 86 14.96 4.81 -0.87
CA PRO A 86 16.10 5.24 -1.68
C PRO A 86 15.73 5.71 -3.10
N TYR A 87 14.44 5.73 -3.46
CA TYR A 87 13.97 5.82 -4.84
C TYR A 87 13.68 7.24 -5.34
N ALA A 88 14.16 8.33 -4.71
CA ALA A 88 13.77 9.67 -5.17
C ALA A 88 14.62 10.86 -4.75
N GLY A 89 15.86 10.68 -4.26
CA GLY A 89 16.60 11.80 -3.66
C GLY A 89 15.89 12.41 -2.43
N SER A 90 14.87 11.72 -1.91
CA SER A 90 14.16 12.01 -0.67
C SER A 90 15.00 11.53 0.49
N GLU A 91 15.20 12.39 1.48
CA GLU A 91 16.02 12.10 2.66
C GLU A 91 15.66 10.73 3.26
N SER A 92 16.68 9.88 3.36
CA SER A 92 16.64 8.47 3.70
C SER A 92 16.04 8.18 5.10
N ASP A 93 15.72 9.19 5.90
CA ASP A 93 15.34 9.06 7.31
C ASP A 93 13.83 9.12 7.57
N CYS A 94 13.00 9.39 6.54
CA CYS A 94 11.58 9.72 6.78
C CYS A 94 10.74 8.58 7.39
N LEU A 95 11.05 7.30 7.12
CA LEU A 95 10.26 6.19 7.67
C LEU A 95 10.67 5.75 9.08
N ARG A 96 11.68 6.40 9.68
CA ARG A 96 12.13 6.10 11.06
C ARG A 96 11.29 6.80 12.12
N ASP A 97 10.38 7.67 11.71
CA ASP A 97 9.42 8.27 12.62
C ASP A 97 8.65 7.17 13.38
N PRO A 98 8.49 7.28 14.71
CA PRO A 98 7.85 6.23 15.51
C PRO A 98 6.41 5.92 15.11
N GLN A 99 5.62 6.93 14.70
CA GLN A 99 4.23 6.70 14.30
C GLN A 99 4.17 5.98 12.95
N LEU A 100 5.01 6.37 11.99
CA LEU A 100 5.13 5.65 10.72
C LEU A 100 5.63 4.22 10.90
N THR A 101 6.63 4.03 11.75
CA THR A 101 7.17 2.71 12.07
C THR A 101 6.08 1.82 12.64
N ALA A 102 5.27 2.33 13.59
CA ALA A 102 4.16 1.59 14.18
C ALA A 102 3.13 1.14 13.13
N VAL A 103 2.73 2.03 12.23
CA VAL A 103 1.76 1.70 11.15
C VAL A 103 2.33 0.66 10.19
N ILE A 104 3.60 0.81 9.77
CA ILE A 104 4.26 -0.12 8.84
C ILE A 104 4.47 -1.49 9.49
N ASP A 105 4.89 -1.51 10.76
CA ASP A 105 5.14 -2.76 11.48
C ASP A 105 3.84 -3.49 11.78
N GLU A 106 2.76 -2.78 12.06
CA GLU A 106 1.44 -3.38 12.21
C GLU A 106 0.98 -4.01 10.88
N GLY A 107 1.12 -3.32 9.75
CA GLY A 107 0.84 -3.89 8.43
C GLY A 107 1.66 -5.14 8.15
N CYS A 108 2.96 -5.10 8.44
CA CYS A 108 3.85 -6.25 8.28
C CYS A 108 3.45 -7.44 9.19
N ARG A 109 3.10 -7.16 10.45
CA ARG A 109 2.69 -8.15 11.44
C ARG A 109 1.38 -8.83 11.02
N LEU A 110 0.35 -8.03 10.68
CA LEU A 110 -0.94 -8.52 10.24
C LEU A 110 -0.82 -9.35 8.97
N PHE A 111 -0.06 -8.89 7.98
CA PHE A 111 0.15 -9.64 6.75
C PHE A 111 0.90 -10.96 6.98
N HIS A 112 1.91 -10.96 7.86
CA HIS A 112 2.67 -12.16 8.17
C HIS A 112 1.80 -13.21 8.88
N LEU A 113 1.10 -12.81 9.95
CA LEU A 113 0.23 -13.70 10.72
C LEU A 113 -1.02 -14.08 9.93
N GLY A 114 -1.49 -13.21 9.04
CA GLY A 114 -2.64 -13.43 8.17
C GLY A 114 -2.44 -14.58 7.17
N LYS A 115 -1.21 -15.03 6.94
CA LYS A 115 -0.93 -16.21 6.09
C LYS A 115 -1.57 -17.50 6.62
N THR A 116 -1.78 -17.57 7.93
CA THR A 116 -2.37 -18.75 8.60
C THR A 116 -3.64 -18.41 9.39
N ASN A 117 -4.03 -17.14 9.45
CA ASN A 117 -5.22 -16.68 10.16
C ASN A 117 -6.06 -15.73 9.28
N GLN A 118 -7.26 -16.16 8.93
CA GLN A 118 -8.16 -15.40 8.05
C GLN A 118 -8.63 -14.08 8.65
N GLU A 119 -8.85 -14.02 9.97
CA GLU A 119 -9.29 -12.79 10.65
C GLU A 119 -8.20 -11.73 10.62
N LEU A 120 -6.96 -12.12 10.92
CA LEU A 120 -5.79 -11.23 10.81
C LEU A 120 -5.52 -10.82 9.37
N TYR A 121 -5.83 -11.69 8.40
CA TYR A 121 -5.77 -11.32 6.99
C TYR A 121 -6.81 -10.24 6.63
N GLN A 122 -8.04 -10.34 7.13
CA GLN A 122 -9.04 -9.28 6.94
C GLN A 122 -8.60 -7.96 7.60
N GLN A 123 -7.99 -8.01 8.78
CA GLN A 123 -7.41 -6.81 9.41
C GLN A 123 -6.27 -6.20 8.57
N ALA A 124 -5.39 -7.02 7.99
CA ALA A 124 -4.35 -6.53 7.08
C ALA A 124 -4.95 -5.81 5.86
N LEU A 125 -6.02 -6.38 5.29
CA LEU A 125 -6.76 -5.77 4.19
C LEU A 125 -7.47 -4.48 4.61
N ALA A 126 -8.04 -4.43 5.81
CA ALA A 126 -8.69 -3.23 6.36
C ALA A 126 -7.69 -2.09 6.58
N LEU A 127 -6.51 -2.38 7.16
CA LEU A 127 -5.43 -1.39 7.28
C LEU A 127 -4.96 -0.89 5.90
N SER A 128 -4.81 -1.80 4.94
CA SER A 128 -4.45 -1.43 3.57
C SER A 128 -5.50 -0.53 2.92
N ALA A 129 -6.79 -0.82 3.11
CA ALA A 129 -7.90 0.00 2.64
C ALA A 129 -7.92 1.39 3.31
N ALA A 130 -7.72 1.44 4.63
CA ALA A 130 -7.63 2.70 5.38
C ALA A 130 -6.47 3.58 4.88
N GLN A 131 -5.32 2.98 4.57
CA GLN A 131 -4.20 3.69 3.94
C GLN A 131 -4.56 4.23 2.55
N CYS A 132 -5.27 3.47 1.72
CA CYS A 132 -5.72 3.95 0.41
C CYS A 132 -6.67 5.16 0.51
N LEU A 133 -7.55 5.16 1.52
CA LEU A 133 -8.47 6.26 1.80
C LEU A 133 -7.76 7.49 2.38
N ALA A 134 -6.92 7.30 3.41
CA ALA A 134 -6.27 8.40 4.12
C ALA A 134 -5.18 9.12 3.32
N LEU A 135 -4.69 8.48 2.25
CA LEU A 135 -3.60 8.95 1.39
C LEU A 135 -4.06 9.21 -0.05
N GLN A 136 -5.36 9.37 -0.26
CA GLN A 136 -5.98 9.41 -1.59
C GLN A 136 -5.38 10.50 -2.50
N ASP A 137 -5.00 11.64 -1.92
CA ASP A 137 -4.44 12.78 -2.65
C ASP A 137 -2.93 12.62 -2.89
N GLU A 138 -2.24 11.89 -2.01
CA GLU A 138 -0.80 11.67 -2.07
C GLU A 138 -0.40 10.43 -2.89
N LEU A 139 -1.27 9.43 -3.00
CA LEU A 139 -0.94 8.14 -3.63
C LEU A 139 -0.62 8.24 -5.12
N GLY A 140 -1.32 9.10 -5.86
CA GLY A 140 -1.04 9.34 -7.27
C GLY A 140 0.38 9.89 -7.49
N PRO A 141 0.70 11.06 -6.91
CA PRO A 141 2.05 11.62 -6.95
C PRO A 141 3.12 10.67 -6.40
N ALA A 142 2.83 9.96 -5.31
CA ALA A 142 3.75 9.00 -4.72
C ALA A 142 4.04 7.80 -5.63
N LEU A 143 3.05 7.31 -6.37
CA LEU A 143 3.24 6.27 -7.38
C LEU A 143 4.15 6.75 -8.50
N ASP A 144 3.93 7.98 -9.00
CA ASP A 144 4.79 8.55 -10.04
C ASP A 144 6.23 8.74 -9.56
N GLN A 145 6.41 9.25 -8.34
CA GLN A 145 7.73 9.38 -7.72
C GLN A 145 8.41 8.02 -7.51
N TYR A 146 7.68 7.01 -7.04
CA TYR A 146 8.20 5.65 -6.89
C TYR A 146 8.69 5.09 -8.22
N LEU A 147 7.88 5.19 -9.28
CA LEU A 147 8.20 4.68 -10.61
C LEU A 147 9.44 5.37 -11.22
N GLN A 148 9.63 6.66 -10.95
CA GLN A 148 10.76 7.43 -11.48
C GLN A 148 12.12 7.00 -10.91
N GLY A 149 12.22 6.65 -9.62
CA GLY A 149 13.53 6.29 -9.03
C GLY A 149 13.64 4.88 -8.49
N THR A 150 12.63 4.02 -8.68
CA THR A 150 12.74 2.59 -8.37
C THR A 150 13.72 1.84 -9.27
N GLY A 151 14.03 2.35 -10.47
CA GLY A 151 14.88 1.67 -11.45
C GLY A 151 14.32 0.34 -11.98
N LEU A 152 13.02 0.10 -11.76
CA LEU A 152 12.29 -1.05 -12.28
C LEU A 152 11.58 -0.65 -13.57
N ALA A 153 11.64 -1.52 -14.58
CA ALA A 153 10.83 -1.40 -15.78
C ALA A 153 9.43 -1.96 -15.51
N VAL A 154 8.59 -1.16 -14.85
CA VAL A 154 7.20 -1.53 -14.53
C VAL A 154 6.31 -1.28 -15.76
N PRO A 155 5.60 -2.29 -16.29
CA PRO A 155 4.73 -2.10 -17.45
C PRO A 155 3.60 -1.11 -17.19
N GLU A 156 3.26 -0.29 -18.18
CA GLU A 156 2.17 0.71 -18.08
C GLU A 156 0.82 0.06 -17.74
N THR A 157 0.55 -1.15 -18.25
CA THR A 157 -0.66 -1.92 -17.94
C THR A 157 -0.77 -2.24 -16.46
N LEU A 158 0.36 -2.57 -15.82
CA LEU A 158 0.41 -2.82 -14.38
C LEU A 158 0.21 -1.52 -13.59
N VAL A 159 0.83 -0.42 -14.02
CA VAL A 159 0.64 0.92 -13.41
C VAL A 159 -0.82 1.35 -13.48
N ALA A 160 -1.46 1.19 -14.65
CA ALA A 160 -2.88 1.47 -14.84
C ALA A 160 -3.74 0.61 -13.90
N ALA A 161 -3.42 -0.67 -13.76
CA ALA A 161 -4.13 -1.57 -12.85
C ALA A 161 -3.97 -1.19 -11.36
N VAL A 162 -2.79 -0.68 -10.95
CA VAL A 162 -2.58 -0.14 -9.60
C VAL A 162 -3.47 1.10 -9.38
N ARG A 163 -3.45 2.05 -10.32
CA ARG A 163 -4.28 3.27 -10.25
C ARG A 163 -5.76 2.92 -10.13
N ALA A 164 -6.27 2.07 -11.02
CA ALA A 164 -7.67 1.66 -11.02
C ALA A 164 -8.07 0.96 -9.70
N SER A 165 -7.26 0.01 -9.23
CA SER A 165 -7.63 -0.87 -8.11
C SER A 165 -7.45 -0.25 -6.73
N PHE A 166 -6.51 0.67 -6.58
CA PHE A 166 -6.08 1.15 -5.25
C PHE A 166 -6.15 2.66 -5.07
N ILE A 167 -6.30 3.43 -6.15
CA ILE A 167 -6.46 4.88 -6.08
C ILE A 167 -7.89 5.22 -6.47
N ASP A 168 -8.29 4.92 -7.71
CA ASP A 168 -9.59 5.32 -8.25
C ASP A 168 -10.75 4.59 -7.57
N ALA A 169 -10.60 3.29 -7.27
CA ALA A 169 -11.62 2.51 -6.57
C ALA A 169 -11.89 2.98 -5.12
N TYR A 170 -10.99 3.76 -4.53
CA TYR A 170 -11.14 4.33 -3.19
C TYR A 170 -11.58 5.79 -3.20
N ARG A 171 -11.73 6.41 -4.38
CA ARG A 171 -12.29 7.77 -4.48
C ARG A 171 -13.78 7.75 -4.15
N SER A 172 -14.20 8.75 -3.37
CA SER A 172 -15.58 8.96 -2.92
C SER A 172 -16.11 10.34 -3.25
#